data_AF-A0A9C6DSU3-F1
#
_entry.id   AF-A0A9C6DSU3-F1
#
_cell.length_a   1.000
_cell.length_b   1.000
_cell.length_c   1.000
_cell.angle_alpha   90.00
_cell.angle_beta   90.00
_cell.angle_gamma   90.00
#
_symmetry.space_group_name_H-M   'P 1'
#
loop_
_entity.id
_entity.type
_entity.pdbx_description
1 polymer ?
#
loop_
_entity_poly.entity_id
_entity_poly.type
_entity_poly.pdbx_seq_one_letter_code
_entity_poly.pdbx_strand_id
1 'polypeptide(L)'
;MSNPFGEPDCEIVNGEILEGFLCPICHEDLKSLEFLTEHFEKTHAEEQDVLKSIFKDIFSKAKKKIKLNLDEKFDFSRNSDKSIALTSRIEETTVSTTNVRTRLNIYNFMDQQKEGVERSHIDYFQTVRNPRLERYASETNKLVIRLHKLVKDMPTDALLRKKHDQNIVPWLDGRSVKLCPNCAKSFHIARRQHHCRLCGSIMCQECSKFLSLASAMELASLTTAYSDSSKQPIISSGSTTSDLQRNGIRSCSHCFWLLDTRQEMHESHTCRPLITQIYLEIQQLRKNVTPDIDMYLKIIGSLYEGESILTLSDASALRGKIGQIAEAIDVHSKRILSLPCEQGSREESLKKSIRLSCIQLIKEKMLSLPPLPQEDEIRKIQDRKRIETEQRIASERKMAMEAYERYGLAVSTNTQKNTEYVQGCDLRSLDNWSARPVSTAGRTQNNDPLVEQINIIKGYIKQARQDMNFDVVETLETNLRELQKEFYERQKPLRQSNETENNKSRMDDH
;
A
#
# COMPACT_ATOMS: atom_id res chain seq x y z
N MET A 1 24.37 42.94 -34.72
CA MET A 1 23.93 42.80 -33.32
C MET A 1 24.45 41.46 -32.83
N SER A 2 25.27 41.51 -31.78
CA SER A 2 26.06 40.40 -31.26
C SER A 2 25.20 39.45 -30.43
N ASN A 3 25.50 38.15 -30.50
CA ASN A 3 24.84 37.09 -29.75
C ASN A 3 25.12 37.24 -28.23
N PRO A 4 24.11 37.34 -27.35
CA PRO A 4 24.29 37.56 -25.91
C PRO A 4 24.48 36.28 -25.08
N PHE A 5 24.70 35.12 -25.72
CA PHE A 5 24.81 33.81 -25.05
C PHE A 5 26.22 33.20 -25.07
N GLY A 6 27.28 34.01 -25.10
CA GLY A 6 28.65 33.52 -24.90
C GLY A 6 29.03 33.56 -23.42
N GLU A 7 28.88 32.45 -22.70
CA GLU A 7 29.53 32.24 -21.40
C GLU A 7 30.97 31.71 -21.60
N PRO A 8 31.91 32.00 -20.68
CA PRO A 8 33.32 31.64 -20.81
C PRO A 8 33.59 30.16 -20.50
N ASP A 9 34.57 29.62 -21.20
CA ASP A 9 35.02 28.22 -21.15
C ASP A 9 35.35 27.75 -19.71
N CYS A 10 34.59 26.76 -19.22
CA CYS A 10 35.05 25.87 -18.15
C CYS A 10 35.32 24.50 -18.78
N GLU A 11 36.59 24.11 -18.79
CA GLU A 11 37.09 22.82 -19.25
C GLU A 11 36.45 21.68 -18.45
N ILE A 12 35.51 20.96 -19.08
CA ILE A 12 35.05 19.65 -18.62
C ILE A 12 35.96 18.62 -19.26
N VAL A 13 36.75 17.92 -18.45
CA VAL A 13 37.50 16.74 -18.88
C VAL A 13 36.49 15.65 -19.28
N ASN A 14 36.35 15.43 -20.59
CA ASN A 14 35.52 14.35 -21.15
C ASN A 14 36.11 13.00 -20.78
N GLY A 15 35.49 12.28 -19.84
CA GLY A 15 35.59 10.82 -19.77
C GLY A 15 34.52 10.21 -20.66
N GLU A 16 34.89 9.71 -21.84
CA GLU A 16 33.98 8.96 -22.71
C GLU A 16 33.46 7.71 -21.98
N ILE A 17 32.13 7.57 -21.87
CA ILE A 17 31.50 6.33 -21.43
C ILE A 17 31.64 5.33 -22.58
N LEU A 18 32.46 4.30 -22.40
CA LEU A 18 32.67 3.24 -23.39
C LEU A 18 31.56 2.18 -23.24
N GLU A 19 30.65 2.12 -24.22
CA GLU A 19 29.58 1.12 -24.31
C GLU A 19 29.82 0.22 -25.54
N GLY A 20 29.78 -1.11 -25.39
CA GLY A 20 30.03 -2.04 -26.51
C GLY A 20 30.47 -3.44 -26.10
N PHE A 21 30.97 -4.22 -27.07
CA PHE A 21 31.51 -5.57 -26.84
C PHE A 21 32.98 -5.47 -26.40
N LEU A 22 33.18 -4.86 -25.23
CA LEU A 22 34.49 -4.60 -24.66
C LEU A 22 35.01 -5.82 -23.91
N CYS A 23 36.28 -6.17 -24.13
CA CYS A 23 36.95 -7.18 -23.33
C CYS A 23 37.09 -6.68 -21.88
N PRO A 24 36.56 -7.36 -20.86
CA PRO A 24 36.58 -6.87 -19.47
C PRO A 24 37.97 -6.90 -18.82
N ILE A 25 38.98 -7.45 -19.49
CA ILE A 25 40.35 -7.54 -18.98
C ILE A 25 41.23 -6.45 -19.61
N CYS A 26 41.19 -6.30 -20.94
CA CYS A 26 42.02 -5.33 -21.66
C CYS A 26 41.25 -4.10 -22.19
N HIS A 27 39.94 -4.07 -22.04
CA HIS A 27 39.02 -3.02 -22.51
C HIS A 27 39.06 -2.74 -24.01
N GLU A 28 39.51 -3.71 -24.82
CA GLU A 28 39.45 -3.63 -26.28
C GLU A 28 38.02 -3.83 -26.78
N ASP A 29 37.51 -2.93 -27.65
CA ASP A 29 36.20 -3.06 -28.27
C ASP A 29 36.25 -4.00 -29.47
N LEU A 30 35.65 -5.17 -29.30
CA LEU A 30 35.68 -6.25 -30.28
C LEU A 30 34.43 -6.26 -31.16
N LYS A 31 33.54 -5.26 -30.99
CA LYS A 31 32.40 -4.90 -31.84
C LYS A 31 31.31 -5.96 -32.03
N SER A 32 31.58 -7.22 -31.68
CA SER A 32 30.66 -8.35 -31.78
C SER A 32 30.98 -9.38 -30.70
N LEU A 33 29.99 -10.23 -30.41
CA LEU A 33 30.14 -11.30 -29.44
C LEU A 33 31.10 -12.40 -29.92
N GLU A 34 31.13 -12.71 -31.23
CA GLU A 34 32.04 -13.72 -31.77
C GLU A 34 33.52 -13.31 -31.60
N PHE A 35 33.87 -12.08 -31.96
CA PHE A 35 35.23 -11.57 -31.80
C PHE A 35 35.64 -11.39 -30.34
N LEU A 36 34.70 -11.00 -29.47
CA LEU A 36 34.92 -10.96 -28.02
C LEU A 36 35.28 -12.33 -27.45
N THR A 37 34.55 -13.37 -27.89
CA THR A 37 34.77 -14.75 -27.43
C THR A 37 36.12 -15.29 -27.95
N GLU A 38 36.44 -15.05 -29.22
CA GLU A 38 37.70 -15.49 -29.83
C GLU A 38 38.93 -14.79 -29.22
N HIS A 39 38.86 -13.47 -29.02
CA HIS A 39 39.90 -12.71 -28.33
C HIS A 39 40.09 -13.22 -26.89
N PHE A 40 39.00 -13.49 -26.17
CA PHE A 40 39.08 -13.98 -24.81
C PHE A 40 39.75 -15.36 -24.73
N GLU A 41 39.39 -16.28 -25.65
CA GLU A 41 39.97 -17.62 -25.70
C GLU A 41 41.46 -17.64 -26.11
N LYS A 42 41.89 -16.71 -26.97
CA LYS A 42 43.28 -16.63 -27.45
C LYS A 42 44.20 -15.81 -26.56
N THR A 43 43.69 -14.70 -26.01
CA THR A 43 44.50 -13.69 -25.31
C THR A 43 44.48 -13.86 -23.79
N HIS A 44 43.43 -14.47 -23.23
CA HIS A 44 43.24 -14.67 -21.79
C HIS A 44 43.09 -16.16 -21.42
N ALA A 45 43.82 -17.03 -22.14
CA ALA A 45 43.73 -18.49 -22.00
C ALA A 45 44.02 -19.01 -20.58
N GLU A 46 44.86 -18.32 -19.80
CA GLU A 46 45.21 -18.71 -18.42
C GLU A 46 44.11 -18.38 -17.39
N GLU A 47 43.14 -17.52 -17.74
CA GLU A 47 42.01 -17.14 -16.87
C GLU A 47 40.71 -17.94 -17.19
N GLN A 48 40.82 -18.97 -18.05
CA GLN A 48 39.68 -19.71 -18.60
C GLN A 48 38.80 -20.45 -17.58
N ASP A 49 39.36 -20.98 -16.50
CA ASP A 49 38.64 -21.94 -15.64
C ASP A 49 37.60 -21.29 -14.72
N VAL A 50 37.81 -20.03 -14.33
CA VAL A 50 36.88 -19.31 -13.45
C VAL A 50 35.64 -18.84 -14.24
N LEU A 51 35.84 -18.42 -15.49
CA LEU A 51 34.81 -17.77 -16.29
C LEU A 51 34.04 -18.72 -17.20
N LYS A 52 34.61 -19.88 -17.60
CA LYS A 52 33.86 -20.96 -18.29
C LYS A 52 32.65 -21.44 -17.50
N SER A 53 32.69 -21.43 -16.16
CA SER A 53 31.52 -21.82 -15.35
C SER A 53 30.39 -20.78 -15.40
N ILE A 54 30.74 -19.49 -15.51
CA ILE A 54 29.80 -18.38 -15.52
C ILE A 54 29.10 -18.27 -16.88
N PHE A 55 29.83 -18.40 -17.98
CA PHE A 55 29.25 -18.28 -19.32
C PHE A 55 28.48 -19.54 -19.77
N LYS A 56 28.84 -20.73 -19.29
CA LYS A 56 28.12 -21.98 -19.61
C LYS A 56 26.70 -22.02 -19.03
N ASP A 57 26.46 -21.37 -17.89
CA ASP A 57 25.14 -21.20 -17.27
C ASP A 57 24.24 -20.16 -17.99
N ILE A 58 24.86 -19.18 -18.65
CA ILE A 58 24.17 -18.17 -19.47
C ILE A 58 23.77 -18.78 -20.82
N PHE A 59 24.70 -19.50 -21.47
CA PHE A 59 24.47 -20.16 -22.77
C PHE A 59 23.42 -21.29 -22.70
N SER A 60 23.40 -22.07 -21.63
CA SER A 60 22.42 -23.16 -21.46
C SER A 60 21.00 -22.65 -21.20
N LYS A 61 20.84 -21.44 -20.65
CA LYS A 61 19.52 -20.79 -20.46
C LYS A 61 19.00 -20.08 -21.71
N ALA A 62 19.88 -19.51 -22.54
CA ALA A 62 19.48 -18.90 -23.82
C ALA A 62 18.98 -19.95 -24.83
N LYS A 63 19.63 -21.13 -24.89
CA LYS A 63 19.23 -22.23 -25.78
C LYS A 63 17.92 -22.92 -25.34
N LYS A 64 17.60 -22.91 -24.04
CA LYS A 64 16.37 -23.49 -23.46
C LYS A 64 15.12 -22.62 -23.66
N LYS A 65 15.27 -21.31 -23.87
CA LYS A 65 14.13 -20.38 -24.05
C LYS A 65 13.51 -20.39 -25.46
N ILE A 66 14.17 -21.01 -26.44
CA ILE A 66 13.72 -21.00 -27.86
C ILE A 66 13.00 -22.31 -28.25
N LYS A 67 12.96 -23.33 -27.38
CA LYS A 67 12.20 -24.56 -27.64
C LYS A 67 11.17 -24.86 -26.54
N LEU A 68 9.91 -24.82 -26.96
CA LEU A 68 8.73 -25.51 -26.40
C LEU A 68 7.86 -24.71 -25.40
N ASN A 69 6.78 -24.14 -25.93
CA ASN A 69 5.43 -24.41 -25.42
C ASN A 69 5.08 -25.86 -25.77
N LEU A 70 4.93 -26.74 -24.79
CA LEU A 70 4.00 -27.88 -24.84
C LEU A 70 3.90 -28.53 -23.44
N ASP A 71 2.77 -28.29 -22.79
CA ASP A 71 2.08 -29.15 -21.83
C ASP A 71 2.69 -29.57 -20.47
N GLU A 72 1.75 -29.63 -19.51
CA GLU A 72 1.66 -30.42 -18.28
C GLU A 72 2.33 -29.98 -16.95
N LYS A 73 1.43 -29.85 -15.96
CA LYS A 73 1.53 -30.12 -14.51
C LYS A 73 2.94 -30.14 -13.89
N PHE A 74 3.19 -29.23 -12.96
CA PHE A 74 4.35 -29.32 -12.08
C PHE A 74 3.97 -29.24 -10.60
N ASP A 75 4.04 -30.41 -9.95
CA ASP A 75 4.02 -30.63 -8.51
C ASP A 75 5.21 -29.96 -7.81
N PHE A 76 4.97 -29.32 -6.67
CA PHE A 76 6.01 -28.61 -5.90
C PHE A 76 6.07 -29.14 -4.45
N SER A 77 6.49 -30.40 -4.29
CA SER A 77 6.57 -31.04 -2.96
C SER A 77 7.98 -31.50 -2.56
N ARG A 78 9.05 -30.75 -2.88
CA ARG A 78 10.41 -31.23 -2.57
C ARG A 78 11.47 -30.22 -2.17
N ASN A 79 11.10 -29.03 -1.73
CA ASN A 79 12.08 -28.00 -1.32
C ASN A 79 11.89 -27.40 0.08
N SER A 80 10.94 -27.88 0.91
CA SER A 80 10.72 -27.34 2.26
C SER A 80 11.67 -27.91 3.33
N ASP A 81 12.29 -29.06 3.12
CA ASP A 81 12.84 -29.83 4.26
C ASP A 81 14.30 -29.52 4.62
N LYS A 82 14.86 -28.40 4.13
CA LYS A 82 16.29 -28.06 4.38
C LYS A 82 16.54 -26.75 5.12
N SER A 83 15.50 -26.01 5.51
CA SER A 83 15.68 -24.71 6.18
C SER A 83 15.49 -24.72 7.70
N ILE A 84 15.22 -25.87 8.35
CA ILE A 84 14.86 -25.96 9.78
C ILE A 84 15.96 -26.61 10.64
N ALA A 85 17.24 -26.42 10.30
CA ALA A 85 18.33 -26.99 11.12
C ALA A 85 19.59 -26.13 11.11
N LEU A 86 19.53 -24.86 11.52
CA LEU A 86 20.75 -24.14 11.89
C LEU A 86 20.53 -22.91 12.81
N THR A 87 19.83 -23.09 13.93
CA THR A 87 19.86 -22.12 15.04
C THR A 87 20.14 -22.81 16.35
N SER A 88 21.35 -23.36 16.51
CA SER A 88 21.92 -23.61 17.83
C SER A 88 23.42 -23.89 17.74
N ARG A 89 24.20 -23.18 18.58
CA ARG A 89 25.58 -23.44 19.02
C ARG A 89 26.70 -22.84 18.15
N ILE A 90 27.25 -21.73 18.66
CA ILE A 90 28.58 -21.23 18.33
C ILE A 90 29.48 -21.60 19.50
N GLU A 91 30.38 -22.55 19.30
CA GLU A 91 31.66 -22.67 20.00
C GLU A 91 32.69 -23.28 19.03
N GLU A 92 33.79 -22.53 18.89
CA GLU A 92 35.15 -22.81 18.40
C GLU A 92 35.45 -23.84 17.29
N THR A 93 36.16 -23.31 16.28
CA THR A 93 37.16 -23.95 15.41
C THR A 93 36.76 -25.21 14.64
N THR A 94 36.53 -25.06 13.33
CA THR A 94 37.25 -25.75 12.25
C THR A 94 36.71 -25.30 10.89
N VAL A 95 37.63 -25.14 9.94
CA VAL A 95 37.40 -24.64 8.57
C VAL A 95 36.49 -25.61 7.82
N SER A 96 35.29 -25.16 7.43
CA SER A 96 34.45 -25.88 6.47
C SER A 96 33.91 -24.91 5.42
N THR A 97 34.38 -25.15 4.20
CA THR A 97 34.10 -24.47 2.94
C THR A 97 32.63 -24.61 2.56
N THR A 98 31.77 -23.71 3.00
CA THR A 98 30.42 -23.56 2.41
C THR A 98 30.05 -22.09 2.19
N ASN A 99 29.58 -21.82 0.97
CA ASN A 99 28.88 -20.62 0.48
C ASN A 99 29.71 -19.36 0.17
N VAL A 100 30.66 -19.50 -0.76
CA VAL A 100 31.22 -18.37 -1.54
C VAL A 100 30.12 -17.55 -2.24
N ARG A 101 28.97 -18.17 -2.57
CA ARG A 101 27.82 -17.51 -3.21
C ARG A 101 27.16 -16.43 -2.35
N THR A 102 27.29 -16.49 -1.02
CA THR A 102 26.76 -15.47 -0.11
C THR A 102 27.69 -14.25 -0.01
N ARG A 103 28.99 -14.41 -0.34
CA ARG A 103 29.98 -13.32 -0.32
C ARG A 103 30.01 -12.48 -1.61
N LEU A 104 29.55 -13.02 -2.74
CA LEU A 104 29.49 -12.27 -4.02
C LEU A 104 28.18 -11.51 -4.24
N ASN A 105 27.22 -11.60 -3.32
CA ASN A 105 26.05 -10.73 -3.38
C ASN A 105 26.45 -9.35 -2.83
N ILE A 106 27.01 -8.50 -3.70
CA ILE A 106 27.40 -7.11 -3.40
C ILE A 106 26.26 -6.32 -2.73
N TYR A 107 25.00 -6.75 -2.91
CA TYR A 107 23.82 -6.17 -2.27
C TYR A 107 23.61 -6.56 -0.79
N ASN A 108 24.28 -7.59 -0.26
CA ASN A 108 24.15 -7.99 1.15
C ASN A 108 25.07 -7.21 2.10
N PHE A 109 26.05 -6.48 1.57
CA PHE A 109 27.01 -5.65 2.33
C PHE A 109 26.89 -4.15 2.02
N MET A 110 25.82 -3.72 1.34
CA MET A 110 25.45 -2.32 1.37
C MET A 110 24.80 -2.07 2.74
N ASP A 111 25.65 -1.86 3.75
CA ASP A 111 25.27 -1.16 4.97
C ASP A 111 24.37 0.02 4.57
N GLN A 112 23.28 0.24 5.32
CA GLN A 112 22.32 1.32 5.09
C GLN A 112 23.01 2.57 4.55
N GLN A 113 22.89 2.78 3.24
CA GLN A 113 23.53 3.90 2.58
C GLN A 113 22.93 5.15 3.20
N LYS A 114 23.75 5.95 3.90
CA LYS A 114 23.28 7.21 4.48
C LYS A 114 22.72 8.04 3.33
N GLU A 115 21.50 8.54 3.52
CA GLU A 115 20.85 9.43 2.55
C GLU A 115 21.85 10.50 2.13
N GLY A 116 22.08 10.61 0.82
CA GLY A 116 22.97 11.62 0.27
C GLY A 116 22.37 13.02 0.45
N VAL A 117 23.10 14.04 -0.01
CA VAL A 117 22.56 15.41 -0.04
C VAL A 117 21.42 15.47 -1.05
N GLU A 118 20.20 15.68 -0.58
CA GLU A 118 19.03 15.93 -1.43
C GLU A 118 18.90 17.43 -1.72
N ARG A 119 18.63 17.77 -3.00
CA ARG A 119 18.27 19.13 -3.40
C ARG A 119 17.00 19.09 -4.21
N SER A 120 15.95 19.73 -3.72
CA SER A 120 14.71 19.92 -4.47
C SER A 120 14.85 21.10 -5.44
N HIS A 121 14.55 20.87 -6.71
CA HIS A 121 14.40 21.91 -7.73
C HIS A 121 12.93 22.24 -8.02
N ILE A 122 12.00 21.74 -7.20
CA ILE A 122 10.56 21.92 -7.42
C ILE A 122 10.17 23.40 -7.33
N ASP A 123 10.72 24.15 -6.39
CA ASP A 123 10.38 25.57 -6.23
C ASP A 123 10.79 26.37 -7.47
N TYR A 124 12.03 26.19 -7.95
CA TYR A 124 12.49 26.82 -9.18
C TYR A 124 11.66 26.40 -10.40
N PHE A 125 11.34 25.12 -10.52
CA PHE A 125 10.46 24.62 -11.58
C PHE A 125 9.09 25.30 -11.56
N GLN A 126 8.49 25.46 -10.36
CA GLN A 126 7.19 26.11 -10.19
C GLN A 126 7.24 27.60 -10.52
N THR A 127 8.29 28.34 -10.13
CA THR A 127 8.39 29.79 -10.45
C THR A 127 8.46 30.04 -11.96
N VAL A 128 9.10 29.14 -12.72
CA VAL A 128 9.15 29.22 -14.19
C VAL A 128 7.84 28.72 -14.83
N ARG A 129 7.23 27.66 -14.28
CA ARG A 129 6.06 27.00 -14.86
C ARG A 129 4.75 27.74 -14.59
N ASN A 130 4.52 28.23 -13.38
CA ASN A 130 3.24 28.80 -12.95
C ASN A 130 2.80 29.98 -13.83
N PRO A 131 3.66 30.96 -14.16
CA PRO A 131 3.27 32.06 -15.06
C PRO A 131 2.86 31.58 -16.46
N ARG A 132 3.43 30.47 -16.95
CA ARG A 132 3.03 29.88 -18.24
C ARG A 132 1.66 29.22 -18.12
N LEU A 133 1.41 28.48 -17.05
CA LEU A 133 0.13 27.84 -16.79
C LEU A 133 -1.00 28.85 -16.60
N GLU A 134 -0.75 29.96 -15.89
CA GLU A 134 -1.74 31.03 -15.68
C GLU A 134 -2.20 31.68 -16.99
N ARG A 135 -1.28 31.88 -17.94
CA ARG A 135 -1.63 32.37 -19.29
C ARG A 135 -2.56 31.39 -20.00
N TYR A 136 -2.24 30.10 -19.98
CA TYR A 136 -3.12 29.10 -20.59
C TYR A 136 -4.46 28.99 -19.87
N ALA A 137 -4.47 28.98 -18.54
CA ALA A 137 -5.69 28.87 -17.75
C ALA A 137 -6.63 30.06 -18.00
N SER A 138 -6.10 31.29 -18.01
CA SER A 138 -6.91 32.50 -18.28
C SER A 138 -7.48 32.52 -19.70
N GLU A 139 -6.69 32.15 -20.72
CA GLU A 139 -7.18 32.06 -22.09
C GLU A 139 -8.22 30.93 -22.26
N THR A 140 -7.95 29.74 -21.72
CA THR A 140 -8.89 28.62 -21.76
C THR A 140 -10.20 28.96 -21.05
N ASN A 141 -10.17 29.58 -19.87
CA ASN A 141 -11.38 29.99 -19.15
C ASN A 141 -12.24 30.96 -19.99
N LYS A 142 -11.62 31.92 -20.70
CA LYS A 142 -12.35 32.81 -21.63
C LYS A 142 -13.01 32.00 -22.75
N LEU A 143 -12.33 30.99 -23.29
CA LEU A 143 -12.89 30.13 -24.33
C LEU A 143 -14.09 29.33 -23.82
N VAL A 144 -14.01 28.75 -22.62
CA VAL A 144 -15.11 27.97 -22.05
C VAL A 144 -16.33 28.86 -21.75
N ILE A 145 -16.13 30.07 -21.23
CA ILE A 145 -17.24 31.03 -21.01
C ILE A 145 -17.91 31.41 -22.34
N ARG A 146 -17.12 31.66 -23.39
CA ARG A 146 -17.67 31.93 -24.74
C ARG A 146 -18.38 30.72 -25.30
N LEU A 147 -17.82 29.53 -25.12
CA LEU A 147 -18.43 28.27 -25.54
C LEU A 147 -19.80 28.06 -24.88
N HIS A 148 -19.91 28.30 -23.58
CA HIS A 148 -21.18 28.25 -22.87
C HIS A 148 -22.21 29.23 -23.46
N LYS A 149 -21.82 30.47 -23.75
CA LYS A 149 -22.71 31.46 -24.40
C LYS A 149 -23.12 31.08 -25.82
N LEU A 150 -22.23 30.44 -26.58
CA LEU A 150 -22.54 29.95 -27.93
C LEU A 150 -23.56 28.81 -27.90
N VAL A 151 -23.58 28.01 -26.84
CA VAL A 151 -24.37 26.78 -26.74
C VAL A 151 -25.71 26.97 -26.01
N LYS A 152 -25.76 27.81 -24.95
CA LYS A 152 -26.93 27.93 -24.05
C LYS A 152 -28.25 28.27 -24.76
N ASP A 153 -28.21 29.16 -25.75
CA ASP A 153 -29.39 29.65 -26.47
C ASP A 153 -29.18 29.59 -27.99
N MET A 154 -28.56 28.50 -28.49
CA MET A 154 -28.20 28.39 -29.89
C MET A 154 -29.44 28.36 -30.81
N PRO A 155 -29.61 29.32 -31.75
CA PRO A 155 -30.73 29.31 -32.69
C PRO A 155 -30.63 28.15 -33.70
N THR A 156 -31.77 27.56 -34.06
CA THR A 156 -31.84 26.52 -35.10
C THR A 156 -31.68 27.10 -36.51
N ASP A 157 -32.17 28.32 -36.73
CA ASP A 157 -32.04 29.00 -38.02
C ASP A 157 -30.58 29.44 -38.28
N ALA A 158 -30.07 29.15 -39.47
CA ALA A 158 -28.67 29.37 -39.82
C ALA A 158 -28.26 30.85 -39.84
N LEU A 159 -29.17 31.76 -40.21
CA LEU A 159 -28.88 33.20 -40.24
C LEU A 159 -28.90 33.79 -38.83
N LEU A 160 -29.87 33.39 -38.01
CA LEU A 160 -29.93 33.77 -36.59
C LEU A 160 -28.73 33.21 -35.82
N ARG A 161 -28.33 31.97 -36.09
CA ARG A 161 -27.13 31.36 -35.48
C ARG A 161 -25.87 32.13 -35.83
N LYS A 162 -25.69 32.53 -37.10
CA LYS A 162 -24.53 33.35 -37.49
C LYS A 162 -24.52 34.70 -36.76
N LYS A 163 -25.67 35.36 -36.63
CA LYS A 163 -25.79 36.63 -35.87
C LYS A 163 -25.50 36.43 -34.39
N HIS A 164 -26.02 35.35 -33.80
CA HIS A 164 -25.73 34.94 -32.42
C HIS A 164 -24.23 34.77 -32.20
N ASP A 165 -23.56 33.96 -33.04
CA ASP A 165 -22.11 33.73 -32.95
C ASP A 165 -21.31 35.04 -33.00
N GLN A 166 -21.69 35.96 -33.89
CA GLN A 166 -21.03 37.27 -34.06
C GLN A 166 -21.28 38.23 -32.87
N ASN A 167 -22.44 38.13 -32.22
CA ASN A 167 -22.77 38.91 -31.02
C ASN A 167 -21.96 38.42 -29.81
N ILE A 168 -21.67 37.12 -29.72
CA ILE A 168 -20.85 36.56 -28.62
C ILE A 168 -19.37 36.87 -28.81
N VAL A 169 -18.86 36.74 -30.04
CA VAL A 169 -17.45 36.98 -30.37
C VAL A 169 -17.35 37.84 -31.63
N PRO A 170 -16.80 39.07 -31.54
CA PRO A 170 -16.55 39.89 -32.70
C PRO A 170 -15.59 39.22 -33.67
N TRP A 171 -15.97 39.13 -34.94
CA TRP A 171 -15.16 38.52 -35.98
C TRP A 171 -14.25 39.55 -36.63
N LEU A 172 -12.97 39.20 -36.84
CA LEU A 172 -12.04 40.05 -37.57
C LEU A 172 -12.54 40.26 -39.00
N ASP A 173 -12.35 41.46 -39.55
CA ASP A 173 -12.68 41.75 -40.94
C ASP A 173 -11.74 40.99 -41.89
N GLY A 174 -12.31 40.31 -42.89
CA GLY A 174 -11.57 39.56 -43.90
C GLY A 174 -10.62 40.42 -44.73
N ARG A 175 -10.86 41.73 -44.82
CA ARG A 175 -10.04 42.64 -45.60
C ARG A 175 -8.65 42.85 -45.01
N SER A 176 -8.53 42.81 -43.67
CA SER A 176 -7.29 43.06 -42.94
C SER A 176 -6.37 41.83 -42.85
N VAL A 177 -6.89 40.63 -43.13
CA VAL A 177 -6.13 39.37 -42.99
C VAL A 177 -5.85 38.75 -44.36
N LYS A 178 -4.66 38.99 -44.91
CA LYS A 178 -4.24 38.45 -46.23
C LYS A 178 -3.69 37.03 -46.16
N LEU A 179 -3.13 36.65 -45.02
CA LEU A 179 -2.49 35.34 -44.78
C LEU A 179 -3.19 34.62 -43.63
N CYS A 180 -3.29 33.30 -43.69
CA CYS A 180 -3.78 32.52 -42.55
C CYS A 180 -2.78 32.64 -41.38
N PRO A 181 -3.19 33.11 -40.17
CA PRO A 181 -2.29 33.28 -39.03
C PRO A 181 -1.65 31.98 -38.54
N ASN A 182 -2.24 30.82 -38.84
CA ASN A 182 -1.74 29.52 -38.38
C ASN A 182 -0.72 28.89 -39.33
N CYS A 183 -0.88 29.04 -40.66
CA CYS A 183 0.01 28.40 -41.65
C CYS A 183 0.71 29.38 -42.58
N ALA A 184 0.51 30.69 -42.40
CA ALA A 184 1.04 31.79 -43.22
C ALA A 184 0.69 31.76 -44.72
N LYS A 185 -0.11 30.80 -45.19
CA LYS A 185 -0.54 30.71 -46.60
C LYS A 185 -1.56 31.81 -46.95
N SER A 186 -1.40 32.43 -48.12
CA SER A 186 -2.27 33.50 -48.63
C SER A 186 -3.68 33.01 -48.95
N PHE A 187 -4.68 33.85 -48.71
CA PHE A 187 -6.06 33.58 -49.13
C PHE A 187 -6.27 33.90 -50.62
N HIS A 188 -7.07 33.09 -51.30
CA HIS A 188 -7.46 33.25 -52.70
C HIS A 188 -8.78 32.48 -52.96
N ILE A 189 -9.29 32.48 -54.20
CA ILE A 189 -10.61 31.91 -54.55
C ILE A 189 -10.79 30.46 -54.06
N ALA A 190 -9.74 29.64 -54.18
CA ALA A 190 -9.74 28.23 -53.75
C ALA A 190 -9.39 28.04 -52.26
N ARG A 191 -8.69 29.00 -51.63
CA ARG A 191 -8.38 29.00 -50.19
C ARG A 191 -9.13 30.14 -49.51
N ARG A 192 -10.38 29.86 -49.13
CA ARG A 192 -11.31 30.83 -48.53
C ARG A 192 -11.00 31.08 -47.05
N GLN A 193 -11.48 32.23 -46.58
CA GLN A 193 -11.41 32.64 -45.18
C GLN A 193 -12.55 32.01 -44.37
N HIS A 194 -12.25 31.58 -43.15
CA HIS A 194 -13.22 31.08 -42.18
C HIS A 194 -12.94 31.70 -40.82
N HIS A 195 -13.99 31.96 -40.03
CA HIS A 195 -13.84 32.51 -38.68
C HIS A 195 -13.89 31.44 -37.60
N CYS A 196 -13.04 31.58 -36.60
CA CYS A 196 -13.14 30.84 -35.34
C CYS A 196 -14.29 31.42 -34.52
N ARG A 197 -15.27 30.60 -34.14
CA ARG A 197 -16.41 31.05 -33.33
C ARG A 197 -16.01 31.42 -31.90
N LEU A 198 -14.86 30.92 -31.42
CA LEU A 198 -14.40 31.12 -30.04
C LEU A 198 -13.53 32.37 -29.84
N CYS A 199 -12.78 32.79 -30.86
CA CYS A 199 -11.86 33.93 -30.77
C CYS A 199 -12.02 34.97 -31.88
N GLY A 200 -12.84 34.72 -32.89
CA GLY A 200 -13.09 35.67 -33.99
C GLY A 200 -11.97 35.77 -35.03
N SER A 201 -10.85 35.06 -34.83
CA SER A 201 -9.73 35.02 -35.77
C SER A 201 -10.10 34.32 -37.09
N ILE A 202 -9.38 34.65 -38.15
CA ILE A 202 -9.57 34.10 -39.50
C ILE A 202 -8.57 32.98 -39.76
N MET A 203 -9.00 31.86 -40.33
CA MET A 203 -8.16 30.74 -40.74
C MET A 203 -8.62 30.12 -42.06
N CYS A 204 -7.76 29.32 -42.70
CA CYS A 204 -8.15 28.48 -43.83
C CYS A 204 -8.84 27.20 -43.36
N GLN A 205 -9.44 26.46 -44.30
CA GLN A 205 -10.12 25.19 -44.00
C GLN A 205 -9.19 24.15 -43.35
N GLU A 206 -7.95 24.02 -43.85
CA GLU A 206 -6.93 23.10 -43.29
C GLU A 206 -6.55 23.41 -41.83
N CYS A 207 -6.67 24.67 -41.42
CA CYS A 207 -6.38 25.13 -40.05
C CYS A 207 -7.64 25.31 -39.20
N SER A 208 -8.79 24.85 -39.69
CA SER A 208 -10.04 24.86 -38.95
C SER A 208 -10.33 23.49 -38.36
N LYS A 209 -10.80 23.48 -37.11
CA LYS A 209 -11.27 22.31 -36.38
C LYS A 209 -12.76 22.49 -36.05
N PHE A 210 -13.43 21.40 -35.70
CA PHE A 210 -14.84 21.42 -35.33
C PHE A 210 -15.02 20.69 -34.02
N LEU A 211 -15.62 21.36 -33.06
CA LEU A 211 -16.05 20.76 -31.81
C LEU A 211 -17.50 20.28 -31.97
N SER A 212 -17.77 19.02 -31.59
CA SER A 212 -19.13 18.50 -31.59
C SER A 212 -19.99 19.28 -30.60
N LEU A 213 -21.31 19.34 -30.83
CA LEU A 213 -22.20 20.03 -29.89
C LEU A 213 -22.22 19.36 -28.51
N ALA A 214 -22.14 18.02 -28.46
CA ALA A 214 -22.05 17.27 -27.21
C ALA A 214 -20.79 17.65 -26.41
N SER A 215 -19.62 17.60 -27.04
CA SER A 215 -18.36 17.99 -26.40
C SER A 215 -18.36 19.46 -25.98
N ALA A 216 -19.00 20.33 -26.77
CA ALA A 216 -19.15 21.74 -26.44
C ALA A 216 -20.02 21.96 -25.19
N MET A 217 -21.12 21.22 -25.06
CA MET A 217 -22.01 21.25 -23.89
C MET A 217 -21.30 20.72 -22.64
N GLU A 218 -20.58 19.61 -22.77
CA GLU A 218 -19.81 19.01 -21.67
C GLU A 218 -18.76 20.00 -21.14
N LEU A 219 -17.89 20.51 -22.02
CA LEU A 219 -16.88 21.50 -21.66
C LEU A 219 -17.46 22.78 -21.06
N ALA A 220 -18.60 23.26 -21.59
CA ALA A 220 -19.30 24.43 -21.05
C ALA A 220 -19.82 24.17 -19.63
N SER A 221 -20.30 22.95 -19.35
CA SER A 221 -20.84 22.55 -18.04
C SER A 221 -19.77 22.47 -16.95
N LEU A 222 -18.49 22.29 -17.32
CA LEU A 222 -17.37 22.29 -16.37
C LEU A 222 -17.12 23.64 -15.67
N THR A 223 -17.78 24.72 -16.11
CA THR A 223 -17.67 26.06 -15.50
C THR A 223 -18.79 26.33 -14.50
N THR A 224 -19.93 25.64 -14.64
CA THR A 224 -21.10 25.76 -13.77
C THR A 224 -21.01 24.75 -12.64
N ALA A 225 -20.09 24.98 -11.69
CA ALA A 225 -20.11 24.30 -10.39
C ALA A 225 -21.32 24.71 -9.51
N TYR A 226 -22.20 25.59 -9.99
CA TYR A 226 -23.43 25.99 -9.32
C TYR A 226 -24.58 26.14 -10.33
N SER A 227 -25.69 25.47 -10.02
CA SER A 227 -27.03 25.53 -10.64
C SER A 227 -27.15 25.14 -12.12
N ASP A 228 -27.44 23.88 -12.40
CA ASP A 228 -28.81 23.42 -12.77
C ASP A 228 -28.73 21.95 -13.21
N SER A 229 -29.19 21.04 -12.35
CA SER A 229 -29.40 19.64 -12.74
C SER A 229 -30.71 19.56 -13.52
N SER A 230 -30.68 19.87 -14.81
CA SER A 230 -31.82 19.52 -15.67
C SER A 230 -31.44 19.35 -17.14
N LYS A 231 -31.68 18.11 -17.60
CA LYS A 231 -31.76 17.64 -19.00
C LYS A 231 -30.43 17.49 -19.76
N GLN A 232 -29.76 16.37 -19.53
CA GLN A 232 -28.89 15.73 -20.52
C GLN A 232 -29.73 15.35 -21.76
N PRO A 233 -29.49 15.90 -22.97
CA PRO A 233 -30.04 15.33 -24.18
C PRO A 233 -29.25 14.08 -24.56
N ILE A 234 -29.95 12.96 -24.77
CA ILE A 234 -29.39 11.75 -25.35
C ILE A 234 -28.97 12.08 -26.80
N ILE A 235 -27.68 12.02 -27.13
CA ILE A 235 -27.20 12.17 -28.51
C ILE A 235 -26.38 10.94 -28.90
N SER A 236 -26.84 10.26 -29.94
CA SER A 236 -26.27 9.04 -30.51
C SER A 236 -24.85 9.24 -31.04
N SER A 237 -23.94 8.34 -30.66
CA SER A 237 -22.49 8.35 -30.91
C SER A 237 -22.07 8.02 -32.36
N GLY A 238 -22.87 8.39 -33.35
CA GLY A 238 -22.60 8.11 -34.77
C GLY A 238 -22.83 9.34 -35.64
N SER A 239 -21.92 10.32 -35.61
CA SER A 239 -22.02 11.52 -36.44
C SER A 239 -20.95 11.51 -37.53
N THR A 240 -21.37 11.63 -38.79
CA THR A 240 -20.46 11.67 -39.94
C THR A 240 -19.67 12.98 -39.96
N THR A 241 -18.50 13.01 -40.64
CA THR A 241 -17.68 14.22 -40.76
C THR A 241 -18.44 15.40 -41.39
N SER A 242 -19.43 15.13 -42.24
CA SER A 242 -20.34 16.12 -42.82
C SER A 242 -21.31 16.73 -41.81
N ASP A 243 -21.80 15.96 -40.85
CA ASP A 243 -22.74 16.42 -39.82
C ASP A 243 -22.04 17.32 -38.80
N LEU A 244 -20.81 16.97 -38.41
CA LEU A 244 -19.94 17.79 -37.57
C LEU A 244 -19.61 19.14 -38.21
N GLN A 245 -19.46 19.20 -39.53
CA GLN A 245 -19.22 20.45 -40.24
C GLN A 245 -20.46 21.36 -40.33
N ARG A 246 -21.66 20.77 -40.35
CA ARG A 246 -22.94 21.51 -40.39
C ARG A 246 -23.40 21.96 -39.00
N ASN A 247 -23.24 21.11 -37.98
CA ASN A 247 -23.82 21.36 -36.66
C ASN A 247 -22.78 21.72 -35.59
N GLY A 248 -21.50 21.40 -35.79
CA GLY A 248 -20.44 21.66 -34.82
C GLY A 248 -19.99 23.13 -34.73
N ILE A 249 -19.28 23.45 -33.66
CA ILE A 249 -18.68 24.77 -33.45
C ILE A 249 -17.30 24.80 -34.10
N ARG A 250 -17.12 25.64 -35.12
CA ARG A 250 -15.83 25.78 -35.80
C ARG A 250 -14.84 26.60 -34.95
N SER A 251 -13.66 26.04 -34.73
CA SER A 251 -12.55 26.68 -34.01
C SER A 251 -11.27 26.72 -34.86
N CYS A 252 -10.34 27.60 -34.48
CA CYS A 252 -8.96 27.50 -34.98
C CYS A 252 -8.19 26.42 -34.19
N SER A 253 -7.08 25.93 -34.74
CA SER A 253 -6.25 24.91 -34.09
C SER A 253 -5.83 25.29 -32.66
N HIS A 254 -5.50 26.55 -32.41
CA HIS A 254 -5.09 27.02 -31.08
C HIS A 254 -6.22 26.93 -30.04
N CYS A 255 -7.42 27.45 -30.36
CA CYS A 255 -8.57 27.37 -29.45
C CYS A 255 -9.05 25.93 -29.27
N PHE A 256 -8.97 25.10 -30.31
CA PHE A 256 -9.27 23.68 -30.20
C PHE A 256 -8.33 23.01 -29.20
N TRP A 257 -7.02 23.18 -29.38
CA TRP A 257 -6.01 22.60 -28.48
C TRP A 257 -6.20 23.03 -27.02
N LEU A 258 -6.46 24.32 -26.75
CA LEU A 258 -6.72 24.79 -25.38
C LEU A 258 -7.93 24.13 -24.72
N LEU A 259 -9.00 23.87 -25.49
CA LEU A 259 -10.20 23.19 -25.00
C LEU A 259 -9.96 21.68 -24.83
N ASP A 260 -9.28 21.06 -25.79
CA ASP A 260 -8.90 19.64 -25.80
C ASP A 260 -7.99 19.32 -24.59
N THR A 261 -6.95 20.13 -24.36
CA THR A 261 -6.09 19.99 -23.17
C THR A 261 -6.88 20.15 -21.87
N ARG A 262 -7.90 21.01 -21.81
CA ARG A 262 -8.75 21.12 -20.61
C ARG A 262 -9.61 19.89 -20.41
N GLN A 263 -10.14 19.33 -21.50
CA GLN A 263 -10.88 18.08 -21.48
C GLN A 263 -9.99 16.94 -20.97
N GLU A 264 -8.81 16.76 -21.55
CA GLU A 264 -7.82 15.77 -21.11
C GLU A 264 -7.46 15.93 -19.62
N MET A 265 -7.25 17.17 -19.15
CA MET A 265 -7.00 17.41 -17.72
C MET A 265 -8.21 16.98 -16.88
N HIS A 266 -9.42 17.40 -17.25
CA HIS A 266 -10.62 17.01 -16.51
C HIS A 266 -10.79 15.48 -16.46
N GLU A 267 -10.65 14.81 -17.59
CA GLU A 267 -10.67 13.35 -17.70
C GLU A 267 -9.58 12.71 -16.85
N SER A 268 -8.36 13.25 -16.81
CA SER A 268 -7.28 12.72 -15.97
C SER A 268 -7.59 12.77 -14.47
N HIS A 269 -8.41 13.75 -14.05
CA HIS A 269 -8.82 13.92 -12.66
C HIS A 269 -10.08 13.14 -12.29
N THR A 270 -10.99 12.90 -13.24
CA THR A 270 -12.28 12.23 -13.01
C THR A 270 -12.29 10.77 -13.43
N CYS A 271 -11.52 10.40 -14.45
CA CYS A 271 -11.37 9.02 -14.87
C CYS A 271 -10.64 8.25 -13.77
N ARG A 272 -11.33 7.27 -13.20
CA ARG A 272 -10.74 6.24 -12.35
C ARG A 272 -10.74 4.94 -13.15
N PRO A 273 -9.68 4.62 -13.90
CA PRO A 273 -9.60 3.36 -14.62
C PRO A 273 -9.93 2.20 -13.70
N LEU A 274 -10.66 1.19 -14.20
CA LEU A 274 -11.09 0.05 -13.38
C LEU A 274 -9.92 -0.66 -12.71
N ILE A 275 -8.76 -0.74 -13.39
CA ILE A 275 -7.51 -1.26 -12.81
C ILE A 275 -7.08 -0.50 -11.56
N THR A 276 -7.19 0.84 -11.55
CA THR A 276 -6.84 1.68 -10.40
C THR A 276 -7.78 1.43 -9.24
N GLN A 277 -9.08 1.30 -9.51
CA GLN A 277 -10.09 1.02 -8.47
C GLN A 277 -9.79 -0.32 -7.77
N ILE A 278 -9.62 -1.39 -8.55
CA ILE A 278 -9.34 -2.73 -8.01
C ILE A 278 -7.97 -2.75 -7.29
N TYR A 279 -6.97 -2.05 -7.81
CA TYR A 279 -5.66 -1.98 -7.17
C TYR A 279 -5.73 -1.28 -5.80
N LEU A 280 -6.52 -0.22 -5.66
CA LEU A 280 -6.72 0.45 -4.38
C LEU A 280 -7.42 -0.47 -3.36
N GLU A 281 -8.38 -1.28 -3.80
CA GLU A 281 -9.00 -2.32 -2.95
C GLU A 281 -7.94 -3.33 -2.45
N ILE A 282 -7.04 -3.79 -3.33
CA ILE A 282 -5.92 -4.67 -2.95
C ILE A 282 -5.00 -4.00 -1.91
N GLN A 283 -4.67 -2.71 -2.09
CA GLN A 283 -3.85 -1.98 -1.12
C GLN A 283 -4.55 -1.84 0.22
N GLN A 284 -5.86 -1.64 0.24
CA GLN A 284 -6.62 -1.59 1.48
C GLN A 284 -6.63 -2.95 2.20
N LEU A 285 -6.85 -4.04 1.46
CA LEU A 285 -6.75 -5.41 2.01
C LEU A 285 -5.36 -5.68 2.58
N ARG A 286 -4.30 -5.27 1.88
CA ARG A 286 -2.91 -5.38 2.36
C ARG A 286 -2.68 -4.56 3.63
N LYS A 287 -3.24 -3.35 3.73
CA LYS A 287 -3.11 -2.54 4.95
C LYS A 287 -3.83 -3.18 6.14
N ASN A 288 -5.00 -3.77 5.89
CA ASN A 288 -5.85 -4.36 6.93
C ASN A 288 -5.27 -5.67 7.50
N VAL A 289 -4.58 -6.48 6.69
CA VAL A 289 -4.05 -7.80 7.12
C VAL A 289 -2.73 -7.73 7.88
N THR A 290 -1.93 -6.67 7.68
CA THR A 290 -0.65 -6.50 8.40
C THR A 290 -0.80 -6.58 9.93
N PRO A 291 -1.69 -5.80 10.59
CA PRO A 291 -1.87 -5.90 12.04
C PRO A 291 -2.41 -7.28 12.48
N ASP A 292 -3.24 -7.93 11.67
CA ASP A 292 -3.72 -9.28 11.96
C ASP A 292 -2.57 -10.31 11.94
N ILE A 293 -1.62 -10.18 11.00
CA ILE A 293 -0.42 -11.02 10.93
C ILE A 293 0.46 -10.81 12.18
N ASP A 294 0.72 -9.56 12.54
CA ASP A 294 1.56 -9.23 13.69
C ASP A 294 0.92 -9.76 14.99
N MET A 295 -0.40 -9.60 15.14
CA MET A 295 -1.15 -10.13 16.27
C MET A 295 -1.16 -11.66 16.31
N TYR A 296 -1.26 -12.34 15.15
CA TYR A 296 -1.15 -13.78 15.09
C TYR A 296 0.23 -14.26 15.59
N LEU A 297 1.30 -13.61 15.15
CA LEU A 297 2.66 -13.93 15.61
C LEU A 297 2.82 -13.70 17.11
N LYS A 298 2.23 -12.63 17.66
CA LYS A 298 2.18 -12.37 19.12
C LYS A 298 1.47 -13.50 19.86
N ILE A 299 0.27 -13.88 19.42
CA ILE A 299 -0.50 -14.98 20.05
C ILE A 299 0.30 -16.29 20.01
N ILE A 300 0.91 -16.64 18.88
CA ILE A 300 1.74 -17.85 18.76
C ILE A 300 2.94 -17.80 19.73
N GLY A 301 3.60 -16.65 19.84
CA GLY A 301 4.67 -16.43 20.83
C GLY A 301 4.20 -16.69 22.26
N SER A 302 3.12 -16.03 22.69
CA SER A 302 2.53 -16.22 24.03
C SER A 302 2.14 -17.67 24.32
N LEU A 303 1.62 -18.41 23.32
CA LEU A 303 1.28 -19.82 23.47
C LEU A 303 2.51 -20.71 23.70
N TYR A 304 3.60 -20.48 22.97
CA TYR A 304 4.88 -21.19 23.19
C TYR A 304 5.56 -20.80 24.51
N GLU A 305 5.30 -19.59 24.97
CA GLU A 305 5.67 -19.14 26.31
C GLU A 305 4.74 -19.69 27.39
N GLY A 306 3.68 -20.45 27.08
CA GLY A 306 2.78 -21.03 28.08
C GLY A 306 1.93 -19.99 28.83
N GLU A 307 1.77 -18.79 28.27
CA GLU A 307 0.79 -17.82 28.77
C GLU A 307 -0.63 -18.31 28.49
N SER A 308 -1.58 -17.95 29.36
CA SER A 308 -2.97 -18.42 29.29
C SER A 308 -3.99 -17.35 28.92
N ILE A 309 -3.54 -16.14 28.60
CA ILE A 309 -4.40 -14.99 28.29
C ILE A 309 -5.03 -15.15 26.89
N LEU A 310 -4.19 -15.47 25.91
CA LEU A 310 -4.58 -15.67 24.51
C LEU A 310 -4.67 -17.17 24.24
N THR A 311 -5.76 -17.61 23.61
CA THR A 311 -6.08 -19.03 23.47
C THR A 311 -5.76 -19.57 22.07
N LEU A 312 -5.69 -20.91 21.94
CA LEU A 312 -5.57 -21.56 20.63
C LEU A 312 -6.75 -21.24 19.71
N SER A 313 -7.95 -21.04 20.28
CA SER A 313 -9.14 -20.61 19.53
C SER A 313 -8.96 -19.21 18.95
N ASP A 314 -8.34 -18.30 19.70
CA ASP A 314 -8.04 -16.93 19.25
C ASP A 314 -7.07 -16.96 18.06
N ALA A 315 -5.99 -17.76 18.16
CA ALA A 315 -5.04 -17.99 17.08
C ALA A 315 -5.69 -18.58 15.82
N SER A 316 -6.55 -19.59 15.99
CA SER A 316 -7.27 -20.23 14.88
C SER A 316 -8.23 -19.26 14.18
N ALA A 317 -8.97 -18.45 14.94
CA ALA A 317 -9.91 -17.48 14.40
C ALA A 317 -9.17 -16.40 13.57
N LEU A 318 -8.06 -15.87 14.10
CA LEU A 318 -7.25 -14.88 13.40
C LEU A 318 -6.59 -15.44 12.14
N ARG A 319 -6.07 -16.68 12.20
CA ARG A 319 -5.53 -17.37 11.01
C ARG A 319 -6.58 -17.56 9.92
N GLY A 320 -7.82 -17.86 10.30
CA GLY A 320 -8.95 -17.93 9.38
C GLY A 320 -9.23 -16.59 8.69
N LYS A 321 -9.23 -15.49 9.43
CA LYS A 321 -9.40 -14.12 8.89
C LYS A 321 -8.29 -13.76 7.90
N ILE A 322 -7.03 -14.04 8.24
CA ILE A 322 -5.88 -13.82 7.34
C ILE A 322 -6.05 -14.62 6.03
N GLY A 323 -6.52 -15.87 6.12
CA GLY A 323 -6.82 -16.71 4.95
C GLY A 323 -7.90 -16.13 4.04
N GLN A 324 -8.98 -15.57 4.61
CA GLN A 324 -10.04 -14.91 3.84
C GLN A 324 -9.52 -13.66 3.11
N ILE A 325 -8.66 -12.87 3.76
CA ILE A 325 -8.04 -11.71 3.10
C ILE A 325 -7.09 -12.15 1.98
N ALA A 326 -6.32 -13.24 2.18
CA ALA A 326 -5.47 -13.82 1.13
C ALA A 326 -6.29 -14.22 -0.11
N GLU A 327 -7.44 -14.89 0.09
CA GLU A 327 -8.36 -15.25 -0.98
C GLU A 327 -8.92 -14.01 -1.69
N ALA A 328 -9.34 -13.00 -0.93
CA ALA A 328 -9.81 -11.75 -1.49
C ALA A 328 -8.74 -11.09 -2.38
N ILE A 329 -7.49 -10.99 -1.91
CA ILE A 329 -6.37 -10.45 -2.71
C ILE A 329 -6.17 -11.28 -3.99
N ASP A 330 -6.23 -12.62 -3.91
CA ASP A 330 -6.09 -13.49 -5.07
C ASP A 330 -7.20 -13.23 -6.11
N VAL A 331 -8.47 -13.14 -5.69
CA VAL A 331 -9.63 -12.83 -6.55
C VAL A 331 -9.48 -11.48 -7.24
N HIS A 332 -9.11 -10.43 -6.50
CA HIS A 332 -8.93 -9.09 -7.07
C HIS A 332 -7.76 -9.05 -8.06
N SER A 333 -6.66 -9.74 -7.75
CA SER A 333 -5.50 -9.83 -8.64
C SER A 333 -5.80 -10.61 -9.93
N LYS A 334 -6.65 -11.64 -9.88
CA LYS A 334 -7.17 -12.35 -11.08
C LYS A 334 -8.09 -11.45 -11.90
N ARG A 335 -8.93 -10.64 -11.24
CA ARG A 335 -9.78 -9.65 -11.90
C ARG A 335 -8.95 -8.63 -12.68
N ILE A 336 -7.87 -8.12 -12.11
CA ILE A 336 -6.92 -7.23 -12.82
C ILE A 336 -6.35 -7.91 -14.06
N LEU A 337 -5.93 -9.18 -13.94
CA LEU A 337 -5.37 -9.93 -15.07
C LEU A 337 -6.41 -10.17 -16.19
N SER A 338 -7.69 -10.28 -15.86
CA SER A 338 -8.79 -10.50 -16.80
C SER A 338 -9.24 -9.25 -17.57
N LEU A 339 -8.77 -8.07 -17.18
CA LEU A 339 -9.11 -6.82 -17.88
C LEU A 339 -8.57 -6.86 -19.32
N PRO A 340 -9.34 -6.42 -20.33
CA PRO A 340 -8.89 -6.44 -21.73
C PRO A 340 -7.66 -5.54 -21.93
N CYS A 341 -6.69 -6.00 -22.72
CA CYS A 341 -5.57 -5.19 -23.22
C CYS A 341 -4.97 -5.81 -24.48
N GLU A 342 -4.21 -5.01 -25.22
CA GLU A 342 -3.43 -5.47 -26.36
C GLU A 342 -2.28 -6.38 -25.91
N GLN A 343 -2.05 -7.47 -26.65
CA GLN A 343 -0.97 -8.42 -26.37
C GLN A 343 0.40 -7.76 -26.61
N GLY A 344 1.35 -8.00 -25.71
CA GLY A 344 2.68 -7.40 -25.73
C GLY A 344 2.72 -5.94 -25.26
N SER A 345 1.59 -5.37 -24.83
CA SER A 345 1.54 -4.00 -24.35
C SER A 345 2.19 -3.83 -22.97
N ARG A 346 2.55 -2.58 -22.65
CA ARG A 346 2.97 -2.21 -21.29
C ARG A 346 1.86 -2.46 -20.26
N GLU A 347 0.61 -2.35 -20.67
CA GLU A 347 -0.55 -2.62 -19.81
C GLU A 347 -0.63 -4.10 -19.41
N GLU A 348 -0.44 -5.01 -20.37
CA GLU A 348 -0.37 -6.45 -20.09
C GLU A 348 0.77 -6.77 -19.10
N SER A 349 1.94 -6.17 -19.32
CA SER A 349 3.10 -6.32 -18.44
C SER A 349 2.81 -5.82 -17.03
N LEU A 350 2.14 -4.67 -16.89
CA LEU A 350 1.72 -4.11 -15.60
C LEU A 350 0.76 -5.06 -14.86
N LYS A 351 -0.27 -5.57 -15.54
CA LYS A 351 -1.24 -6.53 -14.95
C LYS A 351 -0.55 -7.78 -14.43
N LYS A 352 0.39 -8.34 -15.21
CA LYS A 352 1.19 -9.50 -14.80
C LYS A 352 2.06 -9.20 -13.58
N SER A 353 2.73 -8.05 -13.55
CA SER A 353 3.55 -7.64 -12.41
C SER A 353 2.73 -7.44 -11.13
N ILE A 354 1.55 -6.81 -11.22
CA ILE A 354 0.63 -6.66 -10.08
C ILE A 354 0.21 -8.04 -9.56
N ARG A 355 -0.16 -8.96 -10.46
CA ARG A 355 -0.53 -10.33 -10.10
C ARG A 355 0.61 -11.06 -9.39
N LEU A 356 1.82 -10.99 -9.94
CA LEU A 356 3.01 -11.62 -9.35
C LEU A 356 3.29 -11.07 -7.95
N SER A 357 3.22 -9.74 -7.77
CA SER A 357 3.38 -9.09 -6.46
C SER A 357 2.35 -9.58 -5.44
N CYS A 358 1.08 -9.73 -5.84
CA CYS A 358 0.03 -10.26 -4.97
C CYS A 358 0.28 -11.72 -4.57
N ILE A 359 0.71 -12.57 -5.52
CA ILE A 359 1.08 -13.97 -5.23
C ILE A 359 2.23 -14.02 -4.24
N GLN A 360 3.25 -13.18 -4.44
CA GLN A 360 4.41 -13.14 -3.57
C GLN A 360 4.02 -12.72 -2.14
N LEU A 361 3.21 -11.67 -2.00
CA LEU A 361 2.68 -11.23 -0.71
C LEU A 361 1.94 -12.36 0.02
N ILE A 362 1.02 -13.05 -0.66
CA ILE A 362 0.24 -14.15 -0.06
C ILE A 362 1.19 -15.27 0.39
N LYS A 363 2.13 -15.68 -0.46
CA LYS A 363 3.07 -16.77 -0.15
C LYS A 363 4.00 -16.42 1.01
N GLU A 364 4.59 -15.23 1.01
CA GLU A 364 5.65 -14.84 1.95
C GLU A 364 5.14 -14.32 3.29
N LYS A 365 3.90 -13.82 3.35
CA LYS A 365 3.36 -13.18 4.56
C LYS A 365 2.14 -13.87 5.17
N MET A 366 1.42 -14.70 4.41
CA MET A 366 0.15 -15.29 4.88
C MET A 366 0.20 -16.82 4.92
N LEU A 367 0.73 -17.46 3.87
CA LEU A 367 0.84 -18.93 3.81
C LEU A 367 2.08 -19.46 4.53
N SER A 368 3.13 -18.63 4.64
CA SER A 368 4.36 -18.91 5.38
C SER A 368 4.25 -18.73 6.89
N LEU A 369 3.05 -18.40 7.41
CA LEU A 369 2.85 -18.19 8.84
C LEU A 369 3.14 -19.48 9.62
N PRO A 370 3.71 -19.37 10.84
CA PRO A 370 3.94 -20.52 11.70
C PRO A 370 2.65 -21.35 11.86
N PRO A 371 2.73 -22.69 11.80
CA PRO A 371 1.56 -23.53 12.02
C PRO A 371 1.03 -23.36 13.45
N LEU A 372 -0.25 -23.66 13.64
CA LEU A 372 -0.84 -23.71 14.97
C LEU A 372 -0.17 -24.83 15.78
N PRO A 373 0.28 -24.56 17.03
CA PRO A 373 0.84 -25.59 17.89
C PRO A 373 -0.21 -26.66 18.21
N GLN A 374 0.24 -27.89 18.47
CA GLN A 374 -0.67 -28.97 18.87
C GLN A 374 -1.20 -28.73 20.28
N GLU A 375 -2.48 -29.06 20.52
CA GLU A 375 -3.12 -28.82 21.81
C GLU A 375 -2.40 -29.54 22.96
N ASP A 376 -1.92 -30.76 22.72
CA ASP A 376 -1.15 -31.55 23.68
C ASP A 376 0.21 -30.91 24.01
N GLU A 377 0.86 -30.25 23.06
CA GLU A 377 2.13 -29.56 23.29
C GLU A 377 1.91 -28.30 24.12
N ILE A 378 0.87 -27.52 23.83
CA ILE A 378 0.52 -26.34 24.62
C ILE A 378 0.19 -26.75 26.06
N ARG A 379 -0.61 -27.81 26.26
CA ARG A 379 -0.93 -28.33 27.59
C ARG A 379 0.33 -28.72 28.37
N LYS A 380 1.25 -29.46 27.75
CA LYS A 380 2.54 -29.81 28.38
C LYS A 380 3.38 -28.59 28.76
N ILE A 381 3.42 -27.57 27.90
CA ILE A 381 4.16 -26.32 28.17
C ILE A 381 3.53 -25.55 29.33
N GLN A 382 2.19 -25.43 29.34
CA GLN A 382 1.44 -24.77 30.40
C GLN A 382 1.57 -25.50 31.74
N ASP A 383 1.46 -26.83 31.74
CA ASP A 383 1.62 -27.66 32.95
C ASP A 383 3.04 -27.56 33.51
N ARG A 384 4.06 -27.61 32.64
CA ARG A 384 5.46 -27.40 33.06
C ARG A 384 5.66 -26.03 33.70
N LYS A 385 5.18 -24.95 33.07
CA LYS A 385 5.29 -23.60 33.65
C LYS A 385 4.51 -23.47 34.96
N ARG A 386 3.32 -24.07 35.06
CA ARG A 386 2.55 -24.11 36.30
C ARG A 386 3.37 -24.74 37.43
N ILE A 387 3.95 -25.91 37.19
CA ILE A 387 4.79 -26.64 38.16
C ILE A 387 6.02 -25.81 38.55
N GLU A 388 6.73 -25.23 37.59
CA GLU A 388 7.90 -24.37 37.86
C GLU A 388 7.54 -23.14 38.69
N THR A 389 6.39 -22.51 38.39
CA THR A 389 5.92 -21.33 39.13
C THR A 389 5.50 -21.72 40.56
N GLU A 390 4.81 -22.84 40.72
CA GLU A 390 4.44 -23.40 42.04
C GLU A 390 5.68 -23.74 42.87
N GLN A 391 6.71 -24.34 42.26
CA GLN A 391 8.00 -24.63 42.90
C GLN A 391 8.72 -23.35 43.33
N ARG A 392 8.75 -22.33 42.46
CA ARG A 392 9.34 -21.02 42.77
C ARG A 392 8.63 -20.35 43.94
N ILE A 393 7.29 -20.31 43.92
CA ILE A 393 6.49 -19.75 45.01
C ILE A 393 6.72 -20.54 46.32
N ALA A 394 6.78 -21.87 46.26
CA ALA A 394 7.05 -22.70 47.43
C ALA A 394 8.46 -22.44 48.01
N SER A 395 9.46 -22.30 47.14
CA SER A 395 10.83 -21.96 47.54
C SER A 395 10.91 -20.56 48.16
N GLU A 396 10.29 -19.56 47.54
CA GLU A 396 10.19 -18.19 48.06
C GLU A 396 9.47 -18.16 49.42
N ARG A 397 8.35 -18.88 49.56
CA ARG A 397 7.62 -19.02 50.84
C ARG A 397 8.49 -19.67 51.91
N LYS A 398 9.25 -20.71 51.57
CA LYS A 398 10.16 -21.38 52.50
C LYS A 398 11.28 -20.44 52.96
N MET A 399 11.93 -19.74 52.04
CA MET A 399 12.96 -18.75 52.38
C MET A 399 12.39 -17.60 53.23
N ALA A 400 11.17 -17.14 52.96
CA ALA A 400 10.51 -16.12 53.76
C ALA A 400 10.20 -16.61 55.18
N MET A 401 9.79 -17.87 55.34
CA MET A 401 9.57 -18.50 56.64
C MET A 401 10.87 -18.67 57.42
N GLU A 402 11.94 -19.15 56.78
CA GLU A 402 13.28 -19.27 57.39
C GLU A 402 13.86 -17.89 57.76
N ALA A 403 13.62 -16.86 56.95
CA ALA A 403 13.99 -15.48 57.29
C ALA A 403 13.19 -14.97 58.49
N TYR A 404 11.89 -15.23 58.55
CA TYR A 404 11.06 -14.89 59.70
C TYR A 404 11.54 -15.58 60.98
N GLU A 405 11.92 -16.86 60.92
CA GLU A 405 12.49 -17.61 62.05
C GLU A 405 13.86 -17.07 62.47
N ARG A 406 14.74 -16.70 61.53
CA ARG A 406 16.04 -16.08 61.83
C ARG A 406 15.92 -14.69 62.46
N TYR A 407 14.93 -13.90 62.06
CA TYR A 407 14.68 -12.57 62.63
C TYR A 407 13.74 -12.60 63.85
N GLY A 408 13.08 -13.73 64.13
CA GLY A 408 12.17 -13.94 65.26
C GLY A 408 12.82 -13.98 66.66
N LEU A 409 14.15 -13.82 66.75
CA LEU A 409 14.89 -13.68 68.01
C LEU A 409 15.32 -12.22 68.31
N ALA A 410 14.85 -11.23 67.55
CA ALA A 410 15.04 -9.81 67.86
C ALA A 410 13.69 -9.10 68.07
N VAL A 411 13.43 -8.71 69.31
CA VAL A 411 12.21 -8.01 69.74
C VAL A 411 12.09 -6.62 69.10
N SER A 412 10.88 -6.36 68.59
CA SER A 412 10.11 -5.10 68.56
C SER A 412 10.86 -3.78 68.34
N THR A 413 10.68 -3.19 67.15
CA THR A 413 10.52 -1.73 67.01
C THR A 413 9.56 -1.39 65.87
N ASN A 414 8.65 -0.49 66.22
CA ASN A 414 7.57 0.09 65.44
C ASN A 414 8.04 0.60 64.06
N THR A 415 7.41 0.13 62.99
CA THR A 415 7.68 0.57 61.61
C THR A 415 6.50 1.39 61.10
N GLN A 416 6.69 2.69 60.92
CA GLN A 416 5.99 3.44 59.88
C GLN A 416 6.97 3.61 58.72
N LYS A 417 6.83 2.77 57.69
CA LYS A 417 7.41 3.03 56.37
C LYS A 417 6.33 2.83 55.31
N ASN A 418 6.07 3.90 54.60
CA ASN A 418 5.20 3.99 53.43
C ASN A 418 5.56 2.91 52.40
N THR A 419 4.56 2.14 52.00
CA THR A 419 4.56 1.37 50.76
C THR A 419 4.28 2.33 49.61
N GLU A 420 5.32 2.67 48.85
CA GLU A 420 5.16 3.26 47.52
C GLU A 420 4.48 2.24 46.60
N TYR A 421 3.32 2.64 46.12
CA TYR A 421 2.57 1.97 45.06
C TYR A 421 3.44 1.99 43.79
N VAL A 422 3.76 0.83 43.22
CA VAL A 422 4.33 0.76 41.88
C VAL A 422 3.25 1.24 40.92
N GLN A 423 3.45 2.44 40.40
CA GLN A 423 2.57 3.14 39.50
C GLN A 423 2.43 2.34 38.20
N GLY A 424 1.17 2.06 37.84
CA GLY A 424 0.79 1.23 36.69
C GLY A 424 1.47 1.69 35.40
N CYS A 425 1.89 0.69 34.62
CA CYS A 425 2.39 0.84 33.27
C CYS A 425 1.33 1.52 32.38
N ASP A 426 1.80 2.47 31.57
CA ASP A 426 1.08 3.37 30.66
C ASP A 426 -0.07 2.69 29.87
N LEU A 427 -1.32 2.99 30.23
CA LEU A 427 -2.50 2.71 29.40
C LEU A 427 -2.63 3.82 28.34
N ARG A 428 -1.92 3.67 27.20
CA ARG A 428 -2.00 4.59 26.05
C ARG A 428 -2.56 3.96 24.77
N SER A 429 -3.41 2.94 24.86
CA SER A 429 -4.02 2.34 23.66
C SER A 429 -5.45 1.83 23.86
N LEU A 430 -6.32 2.66 24.44
CA LEU A 430 -7.75 2.33 24.59
C LEU A 430 -8.69 3.34 23.91
N ASP A 431 -8.20 4.08 22.92
CA ASP A 431 -9.03 5.03 22.20
C ASP A 431 -9.86 4.30 21.12
N ASN A 432 -11.16 4.13 21.38
CA ASN A 432 -12.26 3.88 20.43
C ASN A 432 -13.01 2.52 20.47
N TRP A 433 -12.71 1.59 21.38
CA TRP A 433 -13.57 0.39 21.51
C TRP A 433 -14.73 0.63 22.47
N SER A 434 -15.98 0.42 21.99
CA SER A 434 -17.21 0.59 22.77
C SER A 434 -17.95 -0.74 22.87
N ALA A 435 -18.04 -1.30 24.07
CA ALA A 435 -18.80 -2.53 24.31
C ALA A 435 -20.31 -2.26 24.36
N ARG A 436 -21.12 -3.24 23.95
CA ARG A 436 -22.56 -3.22 24.19
C ARG A 436 -22.84 -3.55 25.67
N PRO A 437 -23.82 -2.91 26.32
CA PRO A 437 -24.15 -3.20 27.71
C PRO A 437 -24.49 -4.68 27.91
N VAL A 438 -23.81 -5.33 28.84
CA VAL A 438 -24.09 -6.72 29.21
C VAL A 438 -25.33 -6.73 30.11
N SER A 439 -26.48 -7.18 29.59
CA SER A 439 -27.71 -7.27 30.37
C SER A 439 -27.66 -8.42 31.38
N THR A 440 -27.76 -8.12 32.67
CA THR A 440 -27.89 -9.08 33.79
C THR A 440 -29.33 -9.51 34.07
N ALA A 441 -30.29 -9.08 33.25
CA ALA A 441 -31.71 -9.38 33.37
C ALA A 441 -32.01 -10.89 33.22
N GLY A 442 -31.96 -11.61 34.35
CA GLY A 442 -32.29 -13.04 34.42
C GLY A 442 -31.42 -13.86 35.40
N ARG A 443 -30.31 -13.32 35.89
CA ARG A 443 -29.56 -13.93 37.00
C ARG A 443 -30.06 -13.35 38.32
N THR A 444 -30.41 -14.23 39.26
CA THR A 444 -30.67 -13.92 40.67
C THR A 444 -29.77 -12.79 41.15
N GLN A 445 -30.35 -11.75 41.77
CA GLN A 445 -29.61 -10.67 42.41
C GLN A 445 -28.54 -11.27 43.33
N ASN A 446 -27.30 -11.37 42.84
CA ASN A 446 -26.17 -11.74 43.66
C ASN A 446 -25.80 -10.49 44.45
N ASN A 447 -25.93 -10.54 45.77
CA ASN A 447 -25.77 -9.40 46.68
C ASN A 447 -24.33 -8.86 46.79
N ASP A 448 -23.40 -9.27 45.91
CA ASP A 448 -22.00 -8.85 45.95
C ASP A 448 -21.64 -8.04 44.69
N PRO A 449 -21.39 -6.72 44.81
CA PRO A 449 -21.05 -5.86 43.68
C PRO A 449 -19.78 -6.31 42.95
N LEU A 450 -18.84 -7.00 43.62
CA LEU A 450 -17.61 -7.49 42.99
C LEU A 450 -17.90 -8.69 42.07
N VAL A 451 -18.85 -9.56 42.45
CA VAL A 451 -19.29 -10.69 41.61
C VAL A 451 -20.04 -10.19 40.38
N GLU A 452 -20.83 -9.13 40.51
CA GLU A 452 -21.49 -8.48 39.38
C GLU A 452 -20.45 -7.91 38.41
N GLN A 453 -19.45 -7.18 38.91
CA GLN A 453 -18.35 -6.65 38.11
C GLN A 453 -17.58 -7.75 37.37
N ILE A 454 -17.24 -8.86 38.05
CA ILE A 454 -16.60 -10.03 37.42
C ILE A 454 -17.44 -10.58 36.26
N ASN A 455 -18.77 -10.65 36.41
CA ASN A 455 -19.66 -11.13 35.35
C ASN A 455 -19.73 -10.15 34.17
N ILE A 456 -19.73 -8.84 34.43
CA ILE A 456 -19.71 -7.81 33.40
C ILE A 456 -18.41 -7.88 32.59
N ILE A 457 -17.25 -7.94 33.26
CA ILE A 457 -15.94 -8.05 32.59
C ILE A 457 -15.85 -9.31 31.74
N LYS A 458 -16.34 -10.46 32.23
CA LYS A 458 -16.44 -11.70 31.42
C LYS A 458 -17.29 -11.50 30.17
N GLY A 459 -18.38 -10.74 30.26
CA GLY A 459 -19.22 -10.38 29.12
C GLY A 459 -18.48 -9.50 28.09
N TYR A 460 -17.70 -8.53 28.56
CA TYR A 460 -16.88 -7.68 27.68
C TYR A 460 -15.73 -8.43 27.02
N ILE A 461 -15.06 -9.34 27.72
CA ILE A 461 -14.05 -10.23 27.13
C ILE A 461 -14.65 -11.04 25.99
N LYS A 462 -15.87 -11.57 26.16
CA LYS A 462 -16.57 -12.31 25.12
C LYS A 462 -16.85 -11.43 23.89
N GLN A 463 -17.27 -10.18 24.10
CA GLN A 463 -17.51 -9.22 23.01
C GLN A 463 -16.19 -8.85 22.31
N ALA A 464 -15.13 -8.56 23.06
CA ALA A 464 -13.82 -8.23 22.50
C ALA A 464 -13.24 -9.38 21.66
N ARG A 465 -13.42 -10.64 22.09
CA ARG A 465 -13.06 -11.83 21.28
C ARG A 465 -13.91 -11.94 20.01
N GLN A 466 -15.21 -11.62 20.07
CA GLN A 466 -16.08 -11.62 18.89
C GLN A 466 -15.67 -10.54 17.87
N ASP A 467 -15.23 -9.38 18.35
CA ASP A 467 -14.74 -8.28 17.52
C ASP A 467 -13.28 -8.48 17.06
N MET A 468 -12.63 -9.58 17.49
CA MET A 468 -11.20 -9.86 17.29
C MET A 468 -10.27 -8.72 17.75
N ASN A 469 -10.67 -8.00 18.80
CA ASN A 469 -9.85 -6.96 19.41
C ASN A 469 -9.00 -7.57 20.54
N PHE A 470 -7.93 -8.27 20.16
CA PHE A 470 -7.12 -9.06 21.09
C PHE A 470 -6.32 -8.22 22.10
N ASP A 471 -5.99 -6.96 21.78
CA ASP A 471 -5.37 -6.02 22.74
C ASP A 471 -6.32 -5.68 23.89
N VAL A 472 -7.61 -5.49 23.57
CA VAL A 472 -8.66 -5.29 24.58
C VAL A 472 -8.90 -6.59 25.36
N VAL A 473 -8.87 -7.76 24.70
CA VAL A 473 -8.96 -9.06 25.40
C VAL A 473 -7.85 -9.21 26.44
N GLU A 474 -6.60 -8.92 26.08
CA GLU A 474 -5.45 -9.01 26.99
C GLU A 474 -5.62 -8.08 28.20
N THR A 475 -6.06 -6.84 27.95
CA THR A 475 -6.32 -5.85 29.01
C THR A 475 -7.44 -6.30 29.94
N LEU A 476 -8.57 -6.76 29.39
CA LEU A 476 -9.73 -7.19 30.18
C LEU A 476 -9.48 -8.50 30.94
N GLU A 477 -8.72 -9.45 30.37
CA GLU A 477 -8.32 -10.68 31.07
C GLU A 477 -7.36 -10.38 32.24
N THR A 478 -6.48 -9.39 32.08
CA THR A 478 -5.63 -8.90 33.19
C THR A 478 -6.48 -8.31 34.30
N ASN A 479 -7.43 -7.43 33.95
CA ASN A 479 -8.37 -6.86 34.92
C ASN A 479 -9.23 -7.92 35.61
N LEU A 480 -9.72 -8.92 34.86
CA LEU A 480 -10.48 -10.04 35.41
C LEU A 480 -9.68 -10.82 36.44
N ARG A 481 -8.39 -11.06 36.19
CA ARG A 481 -7.49 -11.75 37.12
C ARG A 481 -7.31 -10.96 38.42
N GLU A 482 -7.18 -9.64 38.34
CA GLU A 482 -7.08 -8.77 39.51
C GLU A 482 -8.36 -8.79 40.35
N LEU A 483 -9.53 -8.65 39.71
CA LEU A 483 -10.84 -8.71 40.40
C LEU A 483 -11.06 -10.07 41.07
N GLN A 484 -10.67 -11.17 40.41
CA GLN A 484 -10.76 -12.51 40.99
C GLN A 484 -9.83 -12.69 42.20
N LYS A 485 -8.62 -12.12 42.14
CA LYS A 485 -7.68 -12.13 43.25
C LYS A 485 -8.23 -11.35 44.45
N GLU A 486 -8.76 -10.15 44.21
CA GLU A 486 -9.39 -9.33 45.25
C GLU A 486 -10.60 -10.04 45.88
N PHE A 487 -11.44 -10.68 45.07
CA PHE A 487 -12.57 -11.46 45.55
C PHE A 487 -12.12 -12.62 46.46
N TYR A 488 -11.06 -13.32 46.07
CA TYR A 488 -10.49 -14.39 46.87
C TYR A 488 -9.89 -13.88 48.20
N GLU A 489 -9.19 -12.75 48.17
CA GLU A 489 -8.63 -12.12 49.37
C GLU A 489 -9.72 -11.68 50.36
N ARG A 490 -10.85 -11.14 49.86
CA ARG A 490 -12.01 -10.76 50.69
C ARG A 490 -12.72 -11.97 51.32
N GLN A 491 -12.73 -13.14 50.67
CA GLN A 491 -13.30 -14.37 51.23
C GLN A 491 -12.40 -15.07 52.26
N LYS A 492 -11.10 -14.79 52.24
CA LYS A 492 -10.10 -15.45 53.10
C LYS A 492 -10.37 -15.29 54.61
N PRO A 493 -10.68 -14.09 55.15
CA PRO A 493 -10.99 -13.93 56.58
C PRO A 493 -12.31 -14.61 56.99
N LEU A 494 -13.33 -14.64 56.11
CA LEU A 494 -14.62 -15.30 56.36
C LEU A 494 -14.51 -16.84 56.44
N ARG A 495 -13.52 -17.43 55.76
CA ARG A 495 -13.23 -18.87 55.87
C ARG A 495 -12.46 -19.20 57.15
N GLN A 496 -11.52 -18.35 57.55
CA GLN A 496 -10.74 -18.55 58.78
C GLN A 496 -11.59 -18.38 60.05
N SER A 497 -12.62 -17.51 60.04
CA SER A 497 -13.59 -17.40 61.14
C SER A 497 -14.52 -18.62 61.26
N ASN A 498 -14.97 -19.17 60.13
CA ASN A 498 -15.83 -20.37 60.13
C ASN A 498 -15.07 -21.65 60.52
N GLU A 499 -13.79 -21.76 60.19
CA GLU A 499 -12.93 -22.89 60.63
C GLU A 499 -12.61 -22.83 62.13
N THR A 500 -12.48 -21.63 62.71
CA THR A 500 -12.26 -21.45 64.15
C THR A 500 -13.53 -21.68 64.97
N GLU A 501 -14.71 -21.33 64.47
CA GLU A 501 -15.99 -21.67 65.12
C GLU A 501 -16.30 -23.17 65.05
N ASN A 502 -16.03 -23.85 63.92
CA ASN A 502 -16.24 -25.30 63.82
C ASN A 502 -15.30 -26.10 64.72
N ASN A 503 -14.05 -25.66 64.90
CA ASN A 503 -13.11 -26.29 65.84
C ASN A 503 -13.44 -26.00 67.30
N LYS A 504 -14.13 -24.88 67.60
CA LYS A 504 -14.65 -24.61 68.95
C LYS A 504 -15.83 -25.51 69.31
N SER A 505 -16.79 -25.70 68.39
CA SER A 505 -17.94 -26.60 68.65
C SER A 505 -17.54 -28.07 68.82
N ARG A 506 -16.40 -28.48 68.22
CA ARG A 506 -15.84 -29.83 68.38
C ARG A 506 -15.08 -30.06 69.68
N MET A 507 -14.73 -29.00 70.41
CA MET A 507 -14.09 -29.08 71.73
C MET A 507 -15.08 -29.05 72.89
N ASP A 508 -16.32 -28.62 72.66
CA ASP A 508 -17.37 -28.56 73.69
C ASP A 508 -18.19 -29.87 73.81
N ASP A 509 -17.92 -30.87 72.97
CA ASP A 509 -18.58 -32.20 72.95
C ASP A 509 -17.68 -33.36 73.46
N HIS A 510 -16.61 -33.05 74.23
CA HIS A 510 -15.74 -34.05 74.87
C HIS A 510 -15.59 -33.90 76.38
#